data_AF-A0A6L9SS79-F1
#
_entry.id   AF-A0A6L9SS79-F1
#
_cell.length_a   1.000
_cell.length_b   1.000
_cell.length_c   1.000
_cell.angle_alpha   90.00
_cell.angle_beta   90.00
_cell.angle_gamma   90.00
#
_symmetry.space_group_name_H-M   'P 1'
#
loop_
_entity.id
_entity.type
_entity.pdbx_description
1 polymer ?
#
loop_
_entity_poly.entity_id
_entity_poly.type
_entity_poly.pdbx_seq_one_letter_code
_entity_poly.pdbx_strand_id
1 'polypeptide(L)'
;MTDNINHPEHYESGPYECILLTEKCSFNVGNMIKYVWRHRLKNHPVEDLQKALWYARRAKEDSEAFGPCRRAFRYTSNMDTGTFEWPGTDFKTLLNIKKNFCQTPAEKQFYDALMTENSDKAIEALETLIKEAEQ
;
A
#
# COMPACT_ATOMS: atom_id res chain seq x y z
N MET A 1 19.68 19.79 -1.15
CA MET A 1 20.14 18.53 -1.77
C MET A 1 19.05 17.52 -1.53
N THR A 2 18.51 16.92 -2.58
CA THR A 2 17.45 15.91 -2.48
C THR A 2 18.07 14.62 -1.93
N ASP A 3 17.63 14.15 -0.77
CA ASP A 3 18.09 12.88 -0.20
C ASP A 3 17.33 11.73 -0.85
N ASN A 4 17.83 11.27 -2.00
CA ASN A 4 17.23 10.18 -2.76
C ASN A 4 17.16 8.84 -2.01
N ILE A 5 17.81 8.72 -0.86
CA ILE A 5 17.88 7.48 -0.08
C ILE A 5 16.85 7.53 1.05
N ASN A 6 16.89 8.57 1.88
CA ASN A 6 16.00 8.66 3.05
C ASN A 6 14.66 9.31 2.73
N HIS A 7 14.61 10.21 1.73
CA HIS A 7 13.42 10.97 1.36
C HIS A 7 13.30 11.09 -0.18
N PRO A 8 13.04 9.98 -0.90
CA PRO A 8 12.96 10.05 -2.36
C PRO A 8 11.71 10.85 -2.76
N GLU A 9 11.88 11.87 -3.60
CA GLU A 9 10.82 12.82 -4.02
C GLU A 9 9.55 12.14 -4.53
N HIS A 10 9.68 10.95 -5.14
CA HIS A 10 8.57 10.13 -5.65
C HIS A 10 7.83 9.31 -4.56
N TYR A 11 8.18 9.47 -3.29
CA TYR A 11 7.41 8.99 -2.14
C TYR A 11 6.91 10.14 -1.23
N GLU A 12 7.38 11.37 -1.44
CA GLU A 12 6.97 12.58 -0.69
C GLU A 12 5.73 13.27 -1.26
N SER A 13 5.30 12.94 -2.47
CA SER A 13 4.13 13.57 -3.10
C SER A 13 2.77 13.05 -2.57
N GLY A 14 2.80 12.16 -1.58
CA GLY A 14 1.61 11.69 -0.87
C GLY A 14 1.38 12.48 0.41
N PRO A 15 0.26 12.27 1.10
CA PRO A 15 0.01 12.95 2.38
C PRO A 15 0.98 12.54 3.50
N TYR A 16 1.77 11.48 3.27
CA TYR A 16 2.83 10.96 4.13
C TYR A 16 3.75 10.03 3.31
N GLU A 17 4.87 9.58 3.89
CA GLU A 17 5.80 8.67 3.20
C GLU A 17 5.23 7.26 3.05
N CYS A 18 5.29 6.70 1.83
CA CYS A 18 4.76 5.36 1.51
C CYS A 18 5.27 4.24 2.45
N ILE A 19 6.49 4.39 2.99
CA ILE A 19 7.06 3.41 3.92
C ILE A 19 6.21 3.25 5.18
N LEU A 20 5.57 4.30 5.69
CA LEU A 20 4.73 4.26 6.90
C LEU A 20 3.51 3.35 6.74
N LEU A 21 2.99 3.21 5.52
CA LEU A 21 1.90 2.29 5.21
C LEU A 21 2.42 0.89 4.89
N THR A 22 3.40 0.81 3.98
CA THR A 22 3.89 -0.47 3.44
C THR A 22 4.69 -1.29 4.46
N GLU A 23 5.33 -0.65 5.45
CA GLU A 23 6.05 -1.35 6.51
C GLU A 23 5.17 -2.19 7.42
N LYS A 24 3.87 -1.88 7.47
CA LYS A 24 2.87 -2.57 8.28
C LYS A 24 2.31 -3.81 7.56
N CYS A 25 2.52 -3.94 6.25
CA CYS A 25 2.02 -5.03 5.43
C CYS A 25 3.05 -6.16 5.25
N SER A 26 2.59 -7.31 4.77
CA SER A 26 3.46 -8.40 4.31
C SER A 26 4.29 -7.96 3.10
N PHE A 27 5.28 -8.76 2.72
CA PHE A 27 6.19 -8.41 1.62
C PHE A 27 5.43 -8.20 0.29
N ASN A 28 4.52 -9.10 -0.08
CA ASN A 28 3.81 -8.98 -1.35
C ASN A 28 2.80 -7.82 -1.31
N VAL A 29 2.01 -7.69 -0.23
CA VAL A 29 1.02 -6.61 -0.08
C VAL A 29 1.68 -5.24 0.02
N GLY A 30 2.80 -5.12 0.75
CA GLY A 30 3.58 -3.89 0.84
C GLY A 30 4.14 -3.46 -0.52
N ASN A 31 4.66 -4.41 -1.32
CA ASN A 31 5.08 -4.11 -2.68
C ASN A 31 3.92 -3.71 -3.59
N MET A 32 2.79 -4.42 -3.53
CA MET A 32 1.57 -4.05 -4.26
C MET A 32 1.19 -2.58 -3.98
N ILE A 33 1.04 -2.20 -2.71
CA ILE A 33 0.72 -0.83 -2.30
C ILE A 33 1.79 0.15 -2.79
N LYS A 34 3.07 -0.18 -2.67
CA LYS A 34 4.18 0.65 -3.14
C LYS A 34 4.08 0.96 -4.64
N TYR A 35 3.72 -0.02 -5.46
CA TYR A 35 3.56 0.16 -6.90
C TYR A 35 2.31 1.01 -7.24
N VAL A 36 1.19 0.78 -6.54
CA VAL A 36 0.02 1.69 -6.63
C VAL A 36 0.34 3.09 -6.14
N TRP A 37 1.23 3.26 -5.17
CA TRP A 37 1.56 4.59 -4.66
C TRP A 37 2.32 5.43 -5.68
N ARG A 38 3.25 4.82 -6.41
CA ARG A 38 4.19 5.52 -7.31
C ARG A 38 3.72 5.66 -8.75
N HIS A 39 2.67 4.95 -9.17
CA HIS A 39 2.28 4.88 -10.59
C HIS A 39 2.01 6.27 -11.19
N ARG A 40 1.48 7.23 -10.41
CA ARG A 40 1.19 8.59 -10.89
C ARG A 40 2.41 9.50 -11.04
N LEU A 41 3.55 9.11 -10.46
CA LEU A 41 4.74 9.97 -10.35
C LEU A 41 5.85 9.55 -11.30
N LYS A 42 5.78 8.33 -11.83
CA LYS A 42 6.74 7.82 -12.80
C LYS A 42 6.17 7.87 -14.21
N ASN A 43 7.07 7.95 -15.19
CA ASN A 43 6.75 8.01 -16.62
C ASN A 43 6.08 6.74 -17.17
N HIS A 44 5.93 5.67 -16.36
CA HIS A 44 5.40 4.37 -16.78
C HIS A 44 4.29 3.87 -15.82
N PRO A 45 3.13 4.56 -15.76
CA PRO A 45 2.03 4.23 -14.84
C PRO A 45 1.49 2.81 -15.04
N VAL A 46 1.33 2.37 -16.30
CA VAL A 46 0.79 1.04 -16.64
C VAL A 46 1.70 -0.08 -16.13
N GLU A 47 3.02 0.04 -16.33
CA GLU A 47 3.98 -0.99 -15.88
C GLU A 47 3.98 -1.12 -14.35
N ASP A 48 3.90 0.00 -13.63
CA ASP A 48 3.82 -0.03 -12.17
C ASP A 48 2.51 -0.68 -11.70
N LEU A 49 1.36 -0.37 -12.32
CA LEU A 49 0.09 -1.01 -11.98
C LEU A 49 0.05 -2.51 -12.31
N GLN A 50 0.66 -2.93 -13.43
CA GLN A 50 0.81 -4.35 -13.77
C GLN A 50 1.69 -5.10 -12.75
N LYS A 51 2.76 -4.46 -12.25
CA LYS A 51 3.55 -5.01 -11.14
C LYS A 51 2.73 -5.11 -9.87
N ALA A 52 1.92 -4.10 -9.54
CA ALA A 52 1.01 -4.16 -8.39
C ALA A 52 0.06 -5.36 -8.48
N LEU A 53 -0.55 -5.58 -9.65
CA LEU A 53 -1.42 -6.72 -9.91
C LEU A 53 -0.69 -8.07 -9.78
N TRP A 54 0.56 -8.15 -10.24
CA TRP A 54 1.38 -9.35 -10.08
C TRP A 54 1.62 -9.69 -8.61
N TYR A 55 1.98 -8.70 -7.78
CA TYR A 55 2.13 -8.91 -6.34
C TYR A 55 0.81 -9.23 -5.63
N ALA A 56 -0.31 -8.62 -6.06
CA ALA A 56 -1.63 -8.90 -5.51
C ALA A 56 -2.03 -10.36 -5.72
N ARG A 57 -1.83 -10.89 -6.94
CA ARG A 57 -2.14 -12.30 -7.25
C ARG A 57 -1.31 -13.26 -6.41
N ARG A 58 -0.03 -12.99 -6.24
CA ARG A 58 0.86 -13.77 -5.36
C ARG A 58 0.43 -13.72 -3.91
N ALA A 59 0.12 -12.52 -3.39
CA ALA A 59 -0.38 -12.37 -2.02
C ALA A 59 -1.66 -13.22 -1.81
N LYS A 60 -2.55 -13.27 -2.82
CA LYS A 60 -3.75 -14.11 -2.76
C LYS A 60 -3.43 -15.61 -2.83
N GLU A 61 -2.50 -16.03 -3.68
CA GLU A 61 -2.04 -17.43 -3.78
C GLU A 61 -1.38 -17.91 -2.48
N ASP A 62 -0.52 -17.07 -1.90
CA ASP A 62 0.19 -17.31 -0.65
C ASP A 62 -0.70 -17.14 0.60
N SER A 63 -2.00 -16.85 0.40
CA SER A 63 -3.00 -16.61 1.46
C SER A 63 -2.57 -15.53 2.46
N GLU A 64 -1.89 -14.50 1.96
CA GLU A 64 -1.49 -13.34 2.76
C GLU A 64 -2.69 -12.44 3.06
N ALA A 65 -2.72 -11.87 4.26
CA ALA A 65 -3.70 -10.87 4.63
C ALA A 65 -3.42 -9.56 3.86
N PHE A 66 -4.43 -9.02 3.17
CA PHE A 66 -4.40 -7.72 2.47
C PHE A 66 -4.51 -6.53 3.46
N GLY A 67 -3.93 -6.69 4.64
CA GLY A 67 -4.01 -5.76 5.76
C GLY A 67 -2.70 -5.70 6.53
N PRO A 68 -2.72 -5.19 7.77
CA PRO A 68 -1.52 -5.12 8.59
C PRO A 68 -1.10 -6.54 9.01
N CYS A 69 0.14 -6.92 8.72
CA CYS A 69 0.71 -8.18 9.16
C CYS A 69 1.37 -8.00 10.54
N ARG A 70 1.34 -9.06 11.37
CA ARG A 70 2.18 -9.10 12.58
C ARG A 70 3.63 -9.24 12.17
N ARG A 71 4.32 -8.11 12.00
CA ARG A 71 5.75 -8.09 11.72
C ARG A 71 6.50 -8.56 12.98
N ALA A 72 7.12 -9.75 12.93
CA ALA A 72 7.89 -10.31 14.04
C ALA A 72 9.22 -9.57 14.33
N PHE A 73 9.48 -8.40 13.74
CA PHE A 73 10.77 -7.71 13.84
C PHE A 73 10.61 -6.18 13.98
N ARG A 74 10.40 -5.75 15.22
CA ARG A 74 11.11 -4.64 15.88
C ARG A 74 10.89 -4.83 17.39
N TYR A 75 11.79 -5.57 18.03
CA TYR A 75 11.80 -5.69 19.48
C TYR A 75 11.98 -4.30 20.09
N THR A 76 10.95 -3.76 20.74
CA THR A 76 11.14 -3.25 22.09
C THR A 76 10.62 -4.35 22.98
N SER A 77 11.52 -4.98 23.72
CA SER A 77 11.20 -6.00 24.72
C SER A 77 9.99 -5.57 25.55
N ASN A 78 8.86 -6.22 25.33
CA ASN A 78 7.86 -6.54 26.35
C ASN A 78 6.95 -7.62 25.75
N MET A 79 7.29 -8.86 26.08
CA MET A 79 6.37 -9.99 25.99
C MET A 79 5.27 -9.77 27.03
N ASP A 80 4.26 -9.00 26.67
CA ASP A 80 2.96 -9.09 27.31
C ASP A 80 1.91 -8.94 26.20
N THR A 81 0.80 -9.65 26.33
CA THR A 81 -0.18 -9.91 25.26
C THR A 81 -0.97 -8.67 24.83
N GLY A 82 -0.30 -7.71 24.18
CA GLY A 82 -0.88 -6.49 23.66
C GLY A 82 -0.48 -6.29 22.20
N THR A 83 -1.47 -6.04 21.35
CA THR A 83 -1.30 -5.55 19.99
C THR A 83 -0.21 -4.47 19.95
N PHE A 84 0.80 -4.67 19.11
CA PHE A 84 1.84 -3.68 18.86
C PHE A 84 1.22 -2.41 18.25
N GLU A 85 1.03 -1.37 19.08
CA GLU A 85 0.69 -0.02 18.64
C GLU A 85 2.00 0.73 18.39
N TRP A 86 2.33 0.94 17.11
CA TRP A 86 3.34 1.94 16.75
C TRP A 86 2.85 3.31 17.27
N PRO A 87 3.68 4.15 17.91
CA PRO A 87 3.29 5.51 18.32
C PRO A 87 3.19 6.48 17.12
N GLY A 88 2.68 5.97 16.00
CA GLY A 88 2.51 6.64 14.72
C GLY A 88 1.41 5.93 13.93
N THR A 89 0.28 6.62 13.88
CA THR A 89 -0.92 6.46 13.04
C THR A 89 -1.35 5.02 12.70
N ASP A 90 -2.53 4.64 13.17
CA ASP A 90 -3.23 3.39 12.83
C ASP A 90 -3.26 3.15 11.31
N PHE A 91 -3.11 1.89 10.88
CA PHE A 91 -3.10 1.49 9.46
C PHE A 91 -4.36 1.99 8.73
N LYS A 92 -5.52 1.89 9.40
CA LYS A 92 -6.79 2.39 8.87
C LYS A 92 -6.80 3.91 8.73
N THR A 93 -6.21 4.64 9.67
CA THR A 93 -6.09 6.09 9.58
C THR A 93 -5.17 6.49 8.42
N LEU A 94 -4.05 5.80 8.23
CA LEU A 94 -3.16 6.02 7.07
C LEU A 94 -3.88 5.76 5.75
N LEU A 95 -4.64 4.67 5.64
CA LEU A 95 -5.46 4.37 4.46
C LEU A 95 -6.51 5.45 4.22
N ASN A 96 -7.22 5.90 5.26
CA ASN A 96 -8.22 6.97 5.14
C ASN A 96 -7.62 8.29 4.68
N ILE A 97 -6.46 8.68 5.23
CA ILE A 97 -5.73 9.87 4.81
C ILE A 97 -5.36 9.76 3.32
N LYS A 98 -4.82 8.61 2.90
CA LYS A 98 -4.47 8.40 1.49
C LYS A 98 -5.70 8.40 0.60
N LYS A 99 -6.78 7.72 0.98
CA LYS A 99 -8.06 7.71 0.25
C LYS A 99 -8.60 9.13 0.00
N ASN A 100 -8.55 10.00 1.02
CA ASN A 100 -9.00 11.39 0.90
C ASN A 100 -8.12 12.22 -0.04
N PHE A 101 -6.84 11.86 -0.18
CA PHE A 101 -5.92 12.49 -1.13
C PHE A 101 -6.12 12.01 -2.57
N CYS A 102 -6.66 10.81 -2.78
CA CYS A 102 -6.85 10.24 -4.11
C CYS A 102 -7.96 10.97 -4.88
N GLN A 103 -7.73 11.22 -6.16
CA GLN A 103 -8.69 11.92 -7.02
C GLN A 103 -9.55 10.94 -7.83
N THR A 104 -8.97 9.81 -8.28
CA THR A 104 -9.67 8.84 -9.13
C THR A 104 -10.57 7.90 -8.31
N PRO A 105 -11.77 7.56 -8.82
CA PRO A 105 -12.67 6.62 -8.15
C PRO A 105 -12.06 5.22 -7.97
N ALA A 106 -11.34 4.71 -8.98
CA ALA A 106 -10.74 3.38 -8.93
C ALA A 106 -9.64 3.27 -7.86
N GLU A 107 -8.83 4.32 -7.66
CA GLU A 107 -7.82 4.35 -6.60
C GLU A 107 -8.47 4.36 -5.21
N LYS A 108 -9.61 5.06 -5.04
CA LYS A 108 -10.37 5.02 -3.78
C LYS A 108 -10.94 3.62 -3.50
N GLN A 109 -11.47 2.95 -4.51
CA GLN A 109 -11.98 1.58 -4.38
C GLN A 109 -10.88 0.60 -3.96
N PHE A 110 -9.65 0.77 -4.46
CA PHE A 110 -8.51 -0.03 -4.03
C PHE A 110 -8.21 0.14 -2.53
N TYR A 111 -8.11 1.37 -2.03
CA TYR A 111 -7.87 1.58 -0.60
C TYR A 111 -9.07 1.13 0.27
N ASP A 112 -10.30 1.22 -0.22
CA ASP A 112 -11.48 0.67 0.46
C ASP A 112 -11.46 -0.87 0.54
N ALA A 113 -10.94 -1.53 -0.50
CA ALA A 113 -10.73 -2.97 -0.48
C ALA A 113 -9.71 -3.37 0.60
N LEU A 114 -8.63 -2.60 0.77
CA LEU A 114 -7.65 -2.83 1.85
C LEU A 114 -8.24 -2.57 3.24
N MET A 115 -9.12 -1.58 3.38
CA MET A 115 -9.84 -1.32 4.64
C MET A 115 -10.75 -2.47 5.06
N THR A 116 -11.29 -3.21 4.09
CA THR A 116 -12.15 -4.37 4.30
C THR A 116 -11.40 -5.70 4.21
N GLU A 117 -10.07 -5.66 4.04
CA GLU A 117 -9.18 -6.82 3.87
C GLU A 117 -9.63 -7.79 2.76
N ASN A 118 -10.31 -7.27 1.73
CA ASN A 118 -10.89 -8.06 0.67
C ASN A 118 -9.94 -8.13 -0.55
N SER A 119 -9.33 -9.30 -0.76
CA SER A 119 -8.37 -9.53 -1.84
C SER A 119 -9.01 -9.46 -3.24
N ASP A 120 -10.23 -9.96 -3.42
CA ASP A 120 -10.93 -9.96 -4.71
C ASP A 120 -11.22 -8.55 -5.18
N LYS A 121 -11.77 -7.71 -4.29
CA LYS A 121 -12.05 -6.30 -4.59
C LYS A 121 -10.79 -5.50 -4.86
N ALA A 122 -9.69 -5.82 -4.18
CA ALA A 122 -8.41 -5.14 -4.41
C ALA A 122 -7.87 -5.44 -5.82
N ILE A 123 -7.97 -6.69 -6.26
CA ILE A 123 -7.56 -7.12 -7.61
C ILE A 123 -8.46 -6.48 -8.68
N GLU A 124 -9.77 -6.48 -8.48
CA GLU A 124 -10.72 -5.84 -9.43
C GLU A 124 -10.47 -4.34 -9.57
N ALA A 125 -10.18 -3.64 -8.47
CA ALA A 125 -9.83 -2.22 -8.48
C ALA A 125 -8.50 -1.97 -9.23
N LEU A 126 -7.50 -2.85 -9.08
CA LEU A 126 -6.24 -2.77 -9.82
C LEU A 126 -6.44 -2.98 -11.32
N GLU A 127 -7.26 -3.95 -11.72
CA GLU A 127 -7.58 -4.18 -13.13
C GLU A 127 -8.32 -2.99 -13.75
N THR A 128 -9.18 -2.33 -12.97
CA THR A 128 -9.84 -1.09 -13.39
C THR A 128 -8.84 0.05 -13.54
N LEU A 129 -7.93 0.23 -12.59
CA LEU A 129 -6.86 1.25 -12.66
C LEU A 129 -5.95 1.04 -13.88
N ILE A 130 -5.62 -0.20 -14.23
CA ILE A 130 -4.82 -0.51 -15.43
C ILE A 130 -5.56 -0.06 -16.68
N LYS A 131 -6.86 -0.38 -16.79
CA LYS A 131 -7.68 0.02 -17.94
C LYS A 131 -7.80 1.55 -18.05
N GLU A 132 -7.91 2.26 -16.93
CA GLU A 132 -7.93 3.72 -16.91
C GLU A 132 -6.58 4.34 -17.30
N ALA A 133 -5.46 3.69 -16.96
CA ALA A 133 -4.12 4.18 -17.29
C ALA A 133 -3.66 3.87 -18.73
N GLU A 134 -4.32 2.92 -19.40
CA GLU A 134 -4.09 2.58 -20.81
C GLU A 134 -4.85 3.50 -21.79
N GLN A 135 -5.82 4.28 -21.30
CA GLN A 135 -6.62 5.24 -22.07
C GLN A 135 -5.96 6.62 -22.13
#